data_AF-A0A379ZZ06-F1
#
_entry.id   AF-A0A379ZZ06-F1
#
_cell.length_a   1.000
_cell.length_b   1.000
_cell.length_c   1.000
_cell.angle_alpha   90.00
_cell.angle_beta   90.00
_cell.angle_gamma   90.00
#
_symmetry.space_group_name_H-M   'P 1'
#
loop_
_entity.id
_entity.type
_entity.pdbx_description
1 polymer ?
#
loop_
_entity_poly.entity_id
_entity_poly.type
_entity_poly.pdbx_seq_one_letter_code
_entity_poly.pdbx_strand_id
1 'polypeptide(L)' 'MSSQSQQASIKTEYFNLTIKGMGYLSNIRQVNGPNGTFISCVVNGLSGPTDNASYTRFDVTVAGKEASSLNQSLSKVG' A
#
# COMPACT_ATOMS: atom_id res chain seq x y z
N MET A 1 -23.29 36.22 25.82
CA MET A 1 -23.35 35.59 24.48
C MET A 1 -21.96 35.03 24.18
N SER A 2 -21.78 33.73 24.32
CA SER A 2 -20.52 33.08 23.94
C SER A 2 -20.86 31.67 23.46
N SER A 3 -21.13 31.56 22.16
CA SER A 3 -21.32 30.29 21.45
C SER A 3 -19.95 29.69 21.13
N GLN A 4 -19.60 28.61 21.83
CA GLN A 4 -18.38 27.84 21.61
C GLN A 4 -18.67 26.81 20.50
N SER A 5 -18.14 27.04 19.31
CA SER A 5 -18.24 26.11 18.17
C SER A 5 -17.40 24.86 18.44
N GLN A 6 -18.06 23.73 18.70
CA GLN A 6 -17.42 22.42 18.79
C GLN A 6 -17.03 21.93 17.40
N GLN A 7 -15.73 21.95 17.13
CA GLN A 7 -15.13 21.46 15.89
C GLN A 7 -15.10 19.93 15.95
N ALA A 8 -16.10 19.28 15.33
CA ALA A 8 -16.15 17.83 15.23
C ALA A 8 -14.93 17.35 14.42
N SER A 9 -14.01 16.66 15.08
CA SER A 9 -12.88 16.00 14.41
C SER A 9 -13.42 14.87 13.55
N ILE A 10 -13.45 15.07 12.23
CA ILE A 10 -13.77 14.01 11.27
C ILE A 10 -12.64 12.98 11.36
N LYS A 11 -12.89 11.87 12.04
CA LYS A 11 -11.98 10.73 12.08
C LYS A 11 -12.03 10.07 10.71
N THR A 12 -10.93 10.06 9.99
CA THR A 12 -10.84 9.34 8.72
C THR A 12 -10.96 7.85 8.99
N GLU A 13 -12.01 7.23 8.47
CA GLU A 13 -12.18 5.79 8.49
C GLU A 13 -11.56 5.17 7.25
N TYR A 14 -10.86 4.05 7.43
CA TYR A 14 -10.19 3.32 6.37
C TYR A 14 -10.77 1.91 6.30
N PHE A 15 -10.92 1.37 5.10
CA PHE A 15 -11.30 -0.03 4.89
C PHE A 15 -10.06 -0.89 4.70
N ASN A 16 -10.08 -2.09 5.30
CA ASN A 16 -9.06 -3.09 5.05
C ASN A 16 -9.36 -3.81 3.73
N LEU A 17 -8.42 -3.73 2.78
CA LEU A 17 -8.50 -4.47 1.52
C LEU A 17 -7.64 -5.73 1.59
N THR A 18 -8.29 -6.90 1.53
CA THR A 18 -7.60 -8.20 1.47
C THR A 18 -7.81 -8.80 0.09
N ILE A 19 -6.72 -8.97 -0.67
CA ILE A 19 -6.75 -9.58 -2.00
C ILE A 19 -6.13 -10.96 -1.93
N LYS A 20 -6.80 -11.97 -2.49
CA LYS A 20 -6.26 -13.32 -2.70
C LYS A 20 -6.25 -13.60 -4.20
N GLY A 21 -5.09 -13.84 -4.79
CA GLY A 21 -4.95 -14.11 -6.22
C GLY A 21 -3.49 -14.28 -6.62
N MET A 22 -3.27 -14.52 -7.91
CA MET A 22 -1.92 -14.43 -8.48
C MET A 22 -1.60 -12.97 -8.75
N GLY A 23 -0.52 -12.49 -8.14
CA GLY A 23 -0.03 -11.15 -8.36
C GLY A 23 1.46 -11.11 -8.10
N TYR A 24 2.14 -10.19 -8.75
CA TYR A 24 3.56 -9.96 -8.56
C TYR A 24 3.81 -8.51 -8.19
N LEU A 25 4.78 -8.33 -7.31
CA LEU A 25 5.32 -7.03 -6.96
C LEU A 25 6.32 -6.63 -8.06
N SER A 26 6.28 -5.36 -8.45
CA SER A 26 7.21 -4.79 -9.41
C SER A 26 7.63 -3.39 -8.97
N ASN A 27 8.77 -2.94 -9.50
CA ASN A 27 9.27 -1.59 -9.29
C ASN A 27 9.40 -1.19 -7.80
N ILE A 28 9.86 -2.14 -6.98
CA ILE A 28 10.05 -1.98 -5.54
C ILE A 28 11.27 -1.10 -5.35
N ARG A 29 11.08 0.07 -4.74
CA ARG A 29 12.14 1.01 -4.45
C ARG A 29 11.97 1.61 -3.07
N GLN A 30 13.08 1.75 -2.36
CA GLN A 30 13.13 2.55 -1.16
C GLN A 30 13.30 4.01 -1.55
N VAL A 31 12.39 4.86 -1.07
CA VAL A 31 12.41 6.30 -1.31
C VAL A 31 12.72 6.98 0.02
N ASN A 32 13.77 7.78 0.02
CA ASN A 32 14.17 8.57 1.19
C ASN A 32 13.65 10.00 0.97
N GLY A 33 12.65 10.41 1.75
CA GLY A 33 12.09 11.76 1.70
C GLY A 33 12.43 12.59 2.94
N PRO A 34 12.12 13.90 2.93
CA PRO A 34 12.33 14.79 4.08
C PRO A 34 11.59 14.32 5.35
N ASN A 35 10.45 13.65 5.17
CA ASN A 35 9.59 13.17 6.25
C ASN A 35 9.84 11.70 6.62
N GLY A 36 10.96 11.13 6.16
CA GLY A 36 11.35 9.75 6.45
C GLY A 36 11.44 8.86 5.22
N THR A 37 11.81 7.61 5.48
CA THR A 37 11.99 6.57 4.47
C THR A 37 10.71 5.78 4.30
N PHE A 38 10.31 5.53 3.05
CA PHE A 38 9.19 4.65 2.73
C PHE A 38 9.55 3.76 1.53
N ILE A 39 8.82 2.66 1.38
CA ILE A 39 8.92 1.80 0.20
C ILE A 39 7.78 2.14 -0.74
N SER A 40 8.10 2.35 -2.00
CA SER A 40 7.11 2.40 -3.07
C SER A 40 7.24 1.14 -3.90
N CYS A 41 6.12 0.46 -4.13
CA CYS A 41 6.06 -0.70 -5.00
C CYS A 41 4.77 -0.68 -5.81
N VAL A 42 4.74 -1.49 -6.85
CA VAL A 42 3.57 -1.69 -7.69
C VAL A 42 3.11 -3.13 -7.51
N VAL A 43 1.88 -3.31 -7.06
CA VAL A 43 1.22 -4.62 -7.02
C VAL A 43 0.40 -4.76 -8.28
N ASN A 44 0.65 -5.80 -9.09
CA ASN A 44 -0.21 -6.17 -10.20
C ASN A 44 -1.05 -7.38 -9.80
N GLY A 45 -2.36 -7.22 -9.75
CA GLY A 45 -3.31 -8.31 -9.54
C GLY A 45 -3.83 -8.82 -10.88
N LEU A 46 -3.75 -10.13 -11.08
CA LEU A 46 -4.38 -10.81 -12.22
C LEU A 46 -5.77 -11.30 -11.81
N SER A 47 -6.76 -11.08 -12.66
CA SER A 47 -8.13 -11.55 -12.46
C SER A 47 -8.75 -12.02 -13.77
N GLY A 48 -9.79 -12.85 -13.70
CA GLY A 48 -10.44 -13.39 -14.89
C GLY A 48 -9.81 -14.70 -15.41
N PRO A 49 -10.28 -15.20 -16.57
CA PRO A 49 -9.85 -16.47 -17.12
C PRO A 49 -8.46 -16.35 -17.78
N THR A 50 -7.76 -17.47 -17.90
CA THR A 50 -6.35 -17.51 -18.34
C THR A 50 -6.12 -17.06 -19.79
N ASP A 51 -7.15 -17.12 -20.63
CA ASP A 51 -7.15 -16.68 -22.03
C ASP A 51 -7.43 -15.18 -22.19
N ASN A 52 -8.00 -14.52 -21.17
CA ASN A 52 -8.28 -13.09 -21.17
C ASN A 52 -8.15 -12.50 -19.75
N ALA A 53 -6.93 -12.56 -19.22
CA ALA A 53 -6.64 -12.05 -17.89
C ALA A 53 -6.73 -10.51 -17.84
N SER A 54 -7.48 -10.00 -16.87
CA SER A 54 -7.57 -8.59 -16.53
C SER A 54 -6.51 -8.23 -15.49
N TYR A 55 -5.80 -7.13 -15.73
CA TYR A 55 -4.72 -6.63 -14.89
C TYR A 55 -5.19 -5.42 -14.10
N THR A 56 -5.12 -5.52 -12.77
CA THR A 56 -5.36 -4.39 -11.87
C THR A 56 -4.05 -3.98 -11.23
N ARG A 57 -3.61 -2.76 -11.52
CA ARG A 57 -2.40 -2.17 -10.96
C ARG A 57 -2.74 -1.36 -9.71
N PHE A 58 -1.99 -1.58 -8.65
CA PHE A 58 -2.03 -0.79 -7.41
C PHE A 58 -0.66 -0.18 -7.17
N ASP A 59 -0.57 1.14 -7.18
CA ASP A 59 0.62 1.85 -6.71
C ASP A 59 0.53 1.95 -5.18
N VAL A 60 1.45 1.26 -4.49
CA VAL A 60 1.42 1.11 -3.04
C VAL A 60 2.61 1.85 -2.42
N THR A 61 2.33 2.57 -1.35
CA THR A 61 3.34 3.17 -0.48
C THR A 61 3.27 2.51 0.89
N VAL A 62 4.36 1.86 1.28
CA VAL A 62 4.52 1.23 2.59
C VAL A 62 5.39 2.14 3.44
N ALA A 63 4.81 2.72 4.48
CA ALA A 63 5.49 3.58 5.44
C ALA A 63 5.41 2.96 6.84
N GLY A 64 6.38 3.28 7.70
CA GLY A 64 6.42 2.78 9.07
C GLY A 64 7.19 1.48 9.23
N LYS A 65 7.03 0.82 10.40
CA LYS A 65 7.84 -0.35 10.78
C LYS A 65 7.62 -1.54 9.84
N GLU A 66 6.45 -1.65 9.20
CA GLU A 66 6.19 -2.72 8.24
C GLU A 66 7.04 -2.63 6.97
N ALA A 67 7.53 -1.44 6.60
CA ALA A 67 8.40 -1.28 5.43
C ALA A 67 9.70 -2.07 5.58
N SER A 68 10.31 -2.08 6.77
CA SER A 68 11.53 -2.83 7.05
C SER A 68 11.34 -4.34 6.91
N SER A 69 10.17 -4.86 7.30
CA SER A 69 9.84 -6.28 7.19
C SER A 69 9.61 -6.74 5.76
N LEU A 70 9.06 -5.88 4.89
CA LEU A 70 8.84 -6.19 3.47
C LEU A 70 10.16 -6.43 2.73
N ASN A 71 11.18 -5.57 2.95
CA ASN A 71 12.52 -5.77 2.39
C ASN A 71 13.13 -7.11 2.80
N GLN A 72 12.95 -7.51 4.06
CA GLN A 72 13.51 -8.76 4.57
C GLN A 72 12.88 -10.00 3.92
N SER A 73 11.56 -9.99 3.69
CA SER A 73 10.86 -11.10 3.03
C SER A 73 11.20 -11.21 1.54
N LEU A 74 11.41 -10.08 0.86
CA LEU A 74 11.81 -10.07 -0.56
C LEU A 74 13.26 -10.52 -0.77
N SER A 75 14.16 -10.22 0.18
CA SER A 75 15.57 -10.65 0.12
C SER A 75 15.81 -12.15 0.35
N LYS A 76 14.79 -12.88 0.84
CA LYS A 76 14.89 -14.31 1.16
C LYS A 76 14.47 -15.26 0.02
N VAL A 77 14.14 -14.72 -1.16
CA VAL A 77 13.81 -15.51 -2.36
C VAL A 77 14.99 -15.54 -3.34
N GLY A 78 16.21 -15.55 -2.81
CA GLY A 78 17.46 -15.75 -3.55
C GLY A 78 18.02 -17.13 -3.32
#